data_AF-A0A956C9P5-F1
#
_entry.id   AF-A0A956C9P5-F1
#
_cell.length_a   1.000
_cell.length_b   1.000
_cell.length_c   1.000
_cell.angle_alpha   90.00
_cell.angle_beta   90.00
_cell.angle_gamma   90.00
#
_symmetry.space_group_name_H-M   'P 1'
#
loop_
_entity.id
_entity.type
_entity.pdbx_description
1 polymer ?
#
loop_
_entity_poly.entity_id
_entity_poly.type
_entity_poly.pdbx_seq_one_letter_code
_entity_poly.pdbx_strand_id
1 'polypeptide(L)'
;MSRGWCRALWALPLAELVVLCGLLFAVWRGPSALDLPSPLVPDVATPSAPAVTPPSRVLLVVIDGLSTATVPRLSMLEQLARIGARAELDAEPPTFSAPEYVAMLTGVPPRDSGIRSNATLRAAALDDVAASVRRAGGETVVVSDVVDWWPRLFPESFSHADRVALGSAPRTAAGELPRARFAVVHLGRVDKAGHAAGALSQEYQEAA
;
A
#
# COMPACT_ATOMS: atom_id res chain seq x y z
N MET A 1 25.36 51.79 37.53
CA MET A 1 24.26 50.80 37.55
C MET A 1 24.19 50.13 36.19
N SER A 2 24.03 48.81 36.22
CA SER A 2 24.41 47.78 35.25
C SER A 2 24.08 47.99 33.76
N ARG A 3 25.13 47.98 32.93
CA ARG A 3 25.10 47.51 31.53
C ARG A 3 25.47 46.02 31.52
N GLY A 4 24.74 45.19 30.79
CA GLY A 4 25.22 43.82 30.51
C GLY A 4 24.12 42.78 30.31
N TRP A 5 23.20 42.98 29.39
CA TRP A 5 22.36 41.90 28.85
C TRP A 5 22.57 41.87 27.34
N CYS A 6 23.76 41.42 26.94
CA CYS A 6 24.08 41.14 25.54
C CYS A 6 24.39 39.65 25.43
N ARG A 7 23.62 38.98 24.57
CA ARG A 7 24.05 37.90 23.67
C ARG A 7 24.46 36.58 24.35
N ALA A 8 23.49 35.74 24.65
CA ALA A 8 23.74 34.31 24.93
C ALA A 8 22.63 33.40 24.39
N LEU A 9 22.20 33.61 23.13
CA LEU A 9 21.20 32.73 22.49
C LEU A 9 21.57 32.24 21.07
N TRP A 10 22.80 32.47 20.59
CA TRP A 10 23.15 32.21 19.18
C TRP A 10 24.47 31.46 18.97
N ALA A 11 24.74 30.44 19.78
CA ALA A 11 25.78 29.47 19.47
C ALA A 11 25.43 28.13 20.11
N LEU A 12 24.58 27.34 19.45
CA LEU A 12 24.83 25.90 19.52
C LEU A 12 26.25 25.73 18.95
N PRO A 13 27.22 25.16 19.69
CA PRO A 13 28.53 24.91 19.15
C PRO A 13 28.34 24.11 17.85
N LEU A 14 29.07 24.48 16.79
CA LEU A 14 28.92 23.91 15.45
C LEU A 14 28.82 22.37 15.46
N ALA A 15 29.52 21.72 16.40
CA ALA A 15 29.46 20.28 16.64
C ALA A 15 28.06 19.77 17.04
N GLU A 16 27.33 20.46 17.93
CA GLU A 16 25.97 20.09 18.33
C GLU A 16 24.98 20.27 17.18
N LEU A 17 25.14 21.33 16.38
CA LEU A 17 24.33 21.53 15.18
C LEU A 17 24.60 20.44 14.14
N VAL A 18 25.86 20.05 13.93
CA VAL A 18 26.23 18.95 13.02
C VAL A 18 25.66 17.63 13.50
N VAL A 19 25.74 17.32 14.80
CA VAL A 19 25.15 16.09 15.37
C VAL A 19 23.63 16.11 15.24
N LEU A 20 22.97 17.22 15.55
CA LEU A 20 21.52 17.37 15.39
C LEU A 20 21.10 17.22 13.92
N CYS A 21 21.79 17.88 12.99
CA CYS A 21 21.54 17.73 11.56
C CYS A 21 21.79 16.29 11.09
N GLY A 22 22.82 15.62 11.60
CA GLY A 22 23.11 14.22 11.30
C GLY A 22 22.01 13.27 11.80
N LEU A 23 21.53 13.48 13.04
CA LEU A 23 20.42 12.71 13.61
C LEU A 23 19.11 12.95 12.85
N LEU A 24 18.79 14.21 12.54
CA LEU A 24 17.62 14.56 11.74
C LEU A 24 17.69 13.96 10.33
N PHE A 25 18.87 14.00 9.71
CA PHE A 25 19.10 13.36 8.41
C PHE A 25 18.94 11.83 8.48
N ALA A 26 19.48 11.19 9.53
CA ALA A 26 19.33 9.75 9.74
C ALA A 26 17.87 9.35 9.98
N VAL A 27 17.12 10.12 10.80
CA VAL A 27 15.68 9.93 11.01
C VAL A 27 14.90 10.11 9.71
N TRP A 28 15.25 11.14 8.93
CA TRP A 28 14.58 11.43 7.66
C TRP A 28 14.86 10.37 6.58
N ARG A 29 16.08 9.82 6.54
CA ARG A 29 16.47 8.71 5.66
C ARG A 29 16.02 7.34 6.15
N GLY A 30 15.71 7.21 7.43
CA GLY A 30 15.39 5.96 8.12
C GLY A 30 14.39 5.08 7.36
N PRO A 31 13.24 5.61 6.90
CA PRO A 31 12.27 4.83 6.16
C PRO A 31 12.84 4.19 4.87
N SER A 32 13.57 4.95 4.05
CA SER A 32 14.21 4.42 2.84
C SER A 32 15.31 3.41 3.13
N ALA A 33 15.96 3.50 4.30
CA ALA A 33 16.97 2.54 4.73
C ALA A 33 16.39 1.19 5.15
N LEU A 34 15.06 1.07 5.29
CA LEU A 34 14.39 -0.20 5.56
C LEU A 34 14.37 -1.11 4.33
N ASP A 35 14.40 -0.52 3.13
CA ASP A 35 14.35 -1.26 1.86
C ASP A 35 15.63 -2.09 1.67
N LEU A 36 15.47 -3.30 1.14
CA LEU A 36 16.61 -4.12 0.73
C LEU A 36 16.92 -3.87 -0.74
N PRO A 37 18.18 -3.97 -1.18
CA PRO A 37 18.52 -3.84 -2.61
C PRO A 37 17.90 -4.95 -3.47
N SER A 38 17.70 -6.13 -2.88
CA SER A 38 17.07 -7.29 -3.52
C SER A 38 16.14 -8.02 -2.54
N PRO A 39 15.05 -8.66 -3.03
CA PRO A 39 14.23 -9.53 -2.19
C PRO A 39 15.03 -10.70 -1.60
N LEU A 40 14.58 -11.19 -0.44
CA LEU A 40 15.11 -12.38 0.24
C LEU A 40 14.08 -13.50 0.17
N VAL A 41 13.77 -13.98 -1.05
CA VAL A 41 12.76 -15.02 -1.24
C VAL A 41 13.45 -16.39 -1.21
N PRO A 42 13.23 -17.23 -0.17
CA PRO A 42 13.63 -18.63 -0.22
C PRO A 42 12.77 -19.37 -1.25
N ASP A 43 13.16 -20.59 -1.65
CA ASP A 43 12.32 -21.44 -2.48
C ASP A 43 10.95 -21.62 -1.82
N VAL A 44 9.93 -20.98 -2.41
CA VAL A 44 8.55 -21.03 -1.91
C VAL A 44 7.98 -22.39 -2.28
N ALA A 45 7.60 -23.16 -1.27
CA ALA A 45 6.92 -24.43 -1.49
C ALA A 45 5.65 -24.21 -2.33
N THR A 46 5.45 -25.03 -3.36
CA THR A 46 4.25 -24.97 -4.18
C THR A 46 3.01 -25.16 -3.29
N PRO A 47 2.02 -24.25 -3.32
CA PRO A 47 0.82 -24.39 -2.51
C PRO A 47 0.14 -25.74 -2.77
N SER A 48 -0.10 -26.52 -1.71
CA SER A 48 -0.82 -27.81 -1.78
C SER A 48 -2.35 -27.65 -1.78
N ALA A 49 -2.86 -26.46 -2.12
CA ALA A 49 -4.29 -26.20 -2.11
C ALA A 49 -4.99 -27.07 -3.18
N PRO A 50 -6.21 -27.59 -2.90
CA PRO A 50 -6.96 -28.34 -3.89
C PRO A 50 -7.18 -27.50 -5.15
N ALA A 51 -7.05 -28.13 -6.32
CA ALA A 51 -7.25 -27.47 -7.59
C ALA A 51 -8.72 -27.01 -7.70
N VAL A 52 -8.94 -25.72 -7.55
CA VAL A 52 -10.23 -25.07 -7.86
C VAL A 52 -10.18 -24.65 -9.32
N THR A 53 -11.28 -24.81 -10.06
CA THR A 53 -11.39 -24.22 -11.40
C THR A 53 -11.24 -22.71 -11.26
N PRO A 54 -10.18 -22.10 -11.82
CA PRO A 54 -9.95 -20.67 -11.64
C PRO A 54 -11.08 -19.89 -12.33
N PRO A 55 -11.55 -18.79 -11.72
CA PRO A 55 -12.51 -17.92 -12.39
C PRO A 55 -11.89 -17.32 -13.65
N SER A 56 -12.73 -17.02 -14.65
CA SER A 56 -12.26 -16.39 -15.88
C SER A 56 -11.79 -14.94 -15.69
N ARG A 57 -12.19 -14.32 -14.57
CA ARG A 57 -11.89 -12.92 -14.21
C ARG A 57 -11.80 -12.77 -12.70
N VAL A 58 -10.89 -11.91 -12.26
CA VAL A 58 -10.69 -11.58 -10.83
C VAL A 58 -10.70 -10.07 -10.65
N LEU A 59 -11.46 -9.60 -9.66
CA LEU A 59 -11.46 -8.22 -9.20
C LEU A 59 -10.94 -8.18 -7.77
N LEU A 60 -9.80 -7.52 -7.56
CA LEU A 60 -9.25 -7.18 -6.26
C LEU A 60 -9.68 -5.75 -5.89
N VAL A 61 -10.48 -5.61 -4.84
CA VAL A 61 -10.82 -4.29 -4.29
C VAL A 61 -9.99 -4.05 -3.03
N VAL A 62 -9.16 -3.02 -3.06
CA VAL A 62 -8.31 -2.60 -1.93
C VAL A 62 -8.95 -1.38 -1.28
N ILE A 63 -9.46 -1.53 -0.06
CA ILE A 63 -9.94 -0.42 0.77
C ILE A 63 -8.80 -0.05 1.73
N ASP A 64 -8.03 0.96 1.34
CA ASP A 64 -6.80 1.34 2.04
C ASP A 64 -7.10 1.85 3.45
N GLY A 65 -6.33 1.38 4.43
CA GLY A 65 -6.50 1.75 5.84
C GLY A 65 -7.73 1.17 6.54
N LEU A 66 -8.52 0.27 5.92
CA LEU A 66 -9.71 -0.31 6.56
C LEU A 66 -9.34 -1.35 7.63
N SER A 67 -9.58 -1.00 8.89
CA SER A 67 -9.43 -1.90 10.04
C SER A 67 -10.51 -2.99 10.10
N THR A 68 -10.12 -4.20 10.49
CA THR A 68 -11.02 -5.32 10.81
C THR A 68 -12.07 -4.95 11.87
N ALA A 69 -11.76 -4.04 12.80
CA ALA A 69 -12.69 -3.56 13.81
C ALA A 69 -13.87 -2.76 13.24
N THR A 70 -13.73 -2.17 12.05
CA THR A 70 -14.79 -1.41 11.37
C THR A 70 -15.70 -2.31 10.53
N VAL A 71 -15.18 -3.43 10.02
CA VAL A 71 -15.89 -4.32 9.08
C VAL A 71 -17.29 -4.74 9.56
N PRO A 72 -17.54 -5.11 10.84
CA PRO A 72 -18.87 -5.50 11.31
C PRO A 72 -19.96 -4.41 11.16
N ARG A 73 -19.57 -3.14 10.96
CA ARG A 73 -20.48 -2.01 10.77
C ARG A 73 -20.85 -1.80 9.30
N LEU A 74 -20.14 -2.45 8.37
CA LEU A 74 -20.29 -2.27 6.93
C LEU A 74 -21.23 -3.34 6.36
N SER A 75 -22.53 -3.00 6.31
CA SER A 75 -23.60 -3.93 5.94
C SER A 75 -23.39 -4.61 4.57
N MET A 76 -22.75 -3.94 3.62
CA MET A 76 -22.40 -4.50 2.31
C MET A 76 -21.34 -5.61 2.44
N LEU A 77 -20.26 -5.39 3.21
CA LEU A 77 -19.21 -6.40 3.39
C LEU A 77 -19.74 -7.60 4.19
N GLU A 78 -20.60 -7.36 5.18
CA GLU A 78 -21.29 -8.43 5.91
C GLU A 78 -22.23 -9.24 5.01
N GLN A 79 -22.88 -8.61 4.03
CA GLN A 79 -23.67 -9.33 3.02
C GLN A 79 -22.77 -10.17 2.11
N LEU A 80 -21.66 -9.63 1.62
CA LEU A 80 -20.69 -10.36 0.79
C LEU A 80 -20.11 -11.57 1.55
N ALA A 81 -19.79 -11.40 2.83
CA ALA A 81 -19.28 -12.49 3.67
C ALA A 81 -20.30 -13.63 3.84
N ARG A 82 -21.60 -13.35 3.88
CA ARG A 82 -22.66 -14.37 3.99
C ARG A 82 -22.84 -15.22 2.73
N ILE A 83 -22.56 -14.66 1.56
CA ILE A 83 -22.69 -15.37 0.27
C ILE A 83 -21.35 -15.87 -0.27
N GLY A 84 -20.25 -15.60 0.44
CA GLY A 84 -18.89 -15.91 0.04
C GLY A 84 -18.05 -16.41 1.21
N ALA A 85 -16.78 -16.01 1.24
CA ALA A 85 -15.86 -16.33 2.32
C ALA A 85 -15.33 -15.05 2.97
N ARG A 86 -14.99 -15.13 4.25
CA ARG A 86 -14.31 -14.09 5.00
C ARG A 86 -13.10 -14.69 5.71
N ALA A 87 -12.00 -13.97 5.66
CA ALA A 87 -10.82 -14.21 6.47
C ALA A 87 -10.37 -12.88 7.07
N GLU A 88 -9.81 -12.92 8.27
CA GLU A 88 -9.04 -11.81 8.83
C GLU A 88 -7.58 -12.05 8.47
N LEU A 89 -6.90 -10.97 8.05
CA LEU A 89 -5.51 -11.00 7.62
C LEU A 89 -4.72 -10.08 8.54
N ASP A 90 -3.57 -10.55 9.01
CA ASP A 90 -2.60 -9.73 9.71
C ASP A 90 -1.68 -9.05 8.69
N ALA A 91 -1.62 -7.72 8.72
CA ALA A 91 -0.63 -6.98 7.95
C ALA A 91 0.76 -7.18 8.58
N GLU A 92 1.71 -7.68 7.78
CA GLU A 92 3.04 -8.00 8.27
C GLU A 92 3.89 -6.72 8.42
N PRO A 93 4.57 -6.50 9.55
CA PRO A 93 5.35 -5.28 9.72
C PRO A 93 6.52 -5.19 8.72
N PRO A 94 6.82 -3.98 8.20
CA PRO A 94 6.10 -2.72 8.45
C PRO A 94 4.80 -2.60 7.65
N THR A 95 3.72 -2.20 8.33
CA THR A 95 2.36 -2.08 7.77
C THR A 95 2.16 -0.80 6.95
N PHE A 96 3.14 -0.45 6.12
CA PHE A 96 3.03 0.65 5.15
C PHE A 96 2.37 0.16 3.87
N SER A 97 1.62 1.03 3.20
CA SER A 97 0.80 0.63 2.05
C SER A 97 1.60 0.03 0.89
N ALA A 98 2.74 0.62 0.48
CA ALA A 98 3.50 0.09 -0.66
C ALA A 98 4.06 -1.33 -0.42
N PRO A 99 4.71 -1.63 0.72
CA PRO A 99 5.06 -3.00 1.08
C PRO A 99 3.88 -3.98 1.08
N GLU A 100 2.72 -3.57 1.60
CA GLU A 100 1.53 -4.42 1.65
C GLU A 100 0.94 -4.66 0.24
N TYR A 101 0.99 -3.68 -0.66
CA TYR A 101 0.61 -3.89 -2.07
C TYR A 101 1.51 -4.91 -2.76
N VAL A 102 2.80 -4.90 -2.43
CA VAL A 102 3.74 -5.92 -2.90
C VAL A 102 3.36 -7.30 -2.36
N ALA A 103 3.09 -7.41 -1.07
CA ALA A 103 2.67 -8.67 -0.46
C ALA A 103 1.37 -9.19 -1.08
N MET A 104 0.38 -8.34 -1.36
CA MET A 104 -0.90 -8.73 -1.97
C MET A 104 -0.74 -9.39 -3.34
N LEU A 105 0.14 -8.87 -4.22
CA LEU A 105 0.26 -9.40 -5.59
C LEU A 105 1.33 -10.48 -5.76
N THR A 106 2.30 -10.53 -4.86
CA THR A 106 3.45 -11.45 -4.95
C THR A 106 3.39 -12.60 -3.94
N GLY A 107 2.63 -12.44 -2.86
CA GLY A 107 2.64 -13.34 -1.70
C GLY A 107 3.91 -13.23 -0.85
N VAL A 108 4.83 -12.31 -1.15
CA VAL A 108 6.08 -12.12 -0.41
C VAL A 108 5.90 -11.03 0.65
N PRO A 109 6.13 -11.31 1.93
CA PRO A 109 5.88 -10.35 3.00
C PRO A 109 6.83 -9.13 2.94
N PRO A 110 6.46 -7.99 3.53
CA PRO A 110 7.30 -6.78 3.58
C PRO A 110 8.73 -7.04 4.03
N ARG A 111 8.92 -7.90 5.04
CA ARG A 111 10.28 -8.27 5.50
C ARG A 111 11.15 -8.88 4.40
N ASP A 112 10.59 -9.57 3.42
CA ASP A 112 11.35 -10.34 2.43
C ASP A 112 11.27 -9.71 1.02
N SER A 113 10.32 -8.81 0.77
CA SER A 113 10.06 -8.25 -0.56
C SER A 113 11.11 -7.22 -1.03
N GLY A 114 11.85 -6.65 -0.09
CA GLY A 114 12.79 -5.55 -0.32
C GLY A 114 12.14 -4.18 -0.56
N ILE A 115 10.81 -4.08 -0.54
CA ILE A 115 10.04 -2.83 -0.43
C ILE A 115 9.45 -2.81 0.98
N ARG A 116 9.99 -1.96 1.86
CA ARG A 116 9.67 -1.88 3.28
C ARG A 116 9.22 -0.49 3.72
N SER A 117 9.12 0.47 2.81
CA SER A 117 8.61 1.81 3.10
C SER A 117 7.87 2.42 1.91
N ASN A 118 7.11 3.48 2.19
CA ASN A 118 6.50 4.32 1.14
C ASN A 118 7.50 5.38 0.59
N ALA A 119 8.69 5.51 1.18
CA ALA A 119 9.58 6.63 0.92
C ALA A 119 10.33 6.51 -0.41
N THR A 120 10.55 5.29 -0.90
CA THR A 120 11.28 5.05 -2.16
C THR A 120 10.61 3.96 -2.97
N LEU A 121 9.64 4.37 -3.77
CA LEU A 121 8.97 3.46 -4.70
C LEU A 121 9.89 3.12 -5.86
N ARG A 122 10.13 1.82 -6.02
CA ARG A 122 10.84 1.20 -7.13
C ARG A 122 10.11 -0.08 -7.51
N ALA A 123 10.42 -0.64 -8.68
CA ALA A 123 9.86 -1.91 -9.10
C ALA A 123 10.15 -3.00 -8.05
N ALA A 124 9.11 -3.74 -7.66
CA ALA A 124 9.24 -4.97 -6.91
C ALA A 124 9.86 -6.00 -7.86
N ALA A 125 11.11 -6.40 -7.59
CA ALA A 125 11.84 -7.37 -8.40
C ALA A 125 11.35 -8.81 -8.10
N LEU A 126 10.04 -9.03 -8.21
CA LEU A 126 9.31 -10.22 -7.83
C LEU A 126 8.31 -10.58 -8.93
N ASP A 127 7.99 -11.87 -9.05
CA ASP A 127 6.86 -12.28 -9.88
C ASP A 127 5.54 -11.92 -9.19
N ASP A 128 4.54 -11.55 -9.98
CA ASP A 128 3.25 -11.11 -9.47
C ASP A 128 2.08 -11.68 -10.28
N VAL A 129 0.90 -11.71 -9.66
CA VAL A 129 -0.31 -12.29 -10.27
C VAL A 129 -0.74 -11.55 -11.54
N ALA A 130 -0.57 -10.23 -11.61
CA ALA A 130 -0.98 -9.43 -12.76
C ALA A 130 -0.01 -9.63 -13.95
N ALA A 131 1.31 -9.70 -13.69
CA ALA A 131 2.31 -10.08 -14.68
C ALA A 131 2.04 -11.49 -15.23
N SER A 132 1.67 -12.44 -14.37
CA SER A 132 1.29 -13.79 -14.80
C SER A 132 0.08 -13.79 -15.74
N VAL A 133 -0.94 -12.98 -15.45
CA VAL A 133 -2.10 -12.81 -16.35
C VAL A 133 -1.70 -12.17 -17.68
N ARG A 134 -0.83 -11.14 -17.65
CA ARG A 134 -0.28 -10.49 -18.86
C ARG A 134 0.50 -11.47 -19.74
N ARG A 135 1.35 -12.31 -19.16
CA ARG A 135 2.10 -13.35 -19.89
C ARG A 135 1.18 -14.39 -20.53
N ALA A 136 0.03 -14.67 -19.92
CA ALA A 136 -1.01 -15.52 -20.49
C ALA A 136 -1.89 -14.81 -21.54
N GLY A 137 -1.57 -13.57 -21.93
CA GLY A 137 -2.32 -12.77 -22.91
C GLY A 137 -3.61 -12.16 -22.37
N GLY A 138 -3.82 -12.16 -21.05
CA GLY A 138 -4.94 -11.52 -20.40
C GLY A 138 -4.73 -10.01 -20.25
N GLU A 139 -5.83 -9.25 -20.29
CA GLU A 139 -5.80 -7.82 -19.99
C GLU A 139 -5.85 -7.57 -18.49
N THR A 140 -4.99 -6.69 -17.99
CA THR A 140 -4.92 -6.33 -16.57
C THR A 140 -5.07 -4.83 -16.38
N VAL A 141 -5.86 -4.44 -15.39
CA VAL A 141 -6.21 -3.03 -15.15
C VAL A 141 -5.98 -2.69 -13.69
N VAL A 142 -5.48 -1.49 -13.42
CA VAL A 142 -5.52 -0.90 -12.07
C VAL A 142 -6.11 0.50 -12.12
N VAL A 143 -7.05 0.77 -11.21
CA VAL A 143 -7.62 2.10 -10.99
C VAL A 143 -7.44 2.45 -9.52
N SER A 144 -6.70 3.50 -9.22
CA SER A 144 -6.52 4.02 -7.85
C SER A 144 -7.01 5.45 -7.76
N ASP A 145 -7.76 5.76 -6.70
CA ASP A 145 -8.20 7.13 -6.43
C ASP A 145 -7.31 7.89 -5.45
N VAL A 146 -6.17 7.30 -5.07
CA VAL A 146 -5.29 7.83 -4.02
C VAL A 146 -3.83 7.96 -4.43
N VAL A 147 -3.28 6.98 -5.17
CA VAL A 147 -1.85 6.95 -5.53
C VAL A 147 -1.61 6.40 -6.93
N ASP A 148 -0.47 6.74 -7.53
CA ASP A 148 0.00 6.22 -8.82
C ASP A 148 1.04 5.09 -8.64
N TRP A 149 1.05 4.42 -7.49
CA TRP A 149 2.15 3.55 -7.07
C TRP A 149 2.14 2.19 -7.76
N TRP A 150 0.97 1.65 -8.11
CA TRP A 150 0.84 0.33 -8.74
C TRP A 150 1.72 0.15 -9.99
N PRO A 151 1.67 1.03 -11.02
CA PRO A 151 2.57 0.90 -12.18
C PRO A 151 4.04 1.19 -11.87
N ARG A 152 4.36 1.80 -10.73
CA ARG A 152 5.76 2.02 -10.30
C ARG A 152 6.34 0.81 -9.58
N LEU A 153 5.52 0.13 -8.78
CA LEU A 153 5.84 -1.12 -8.11
C LEU A 153 5.84 -2.29 -9.11
N PHE A 154 4.97 -2.24 -10.13
CA PHE A 154 4.75 -3.32 -11.10
C PHE A 154 4.71 -2.80 -12.55
N PRO A 155 5.86 -2.38 -13.13
CA PRO A 155 5.89 -1.67 -14.42
C PRO A 155 5.36 -2.45 -15.62
N GLU A 156 5.39 -3.78 -15.58
CA GLU A 156 4.99 -4.63 -16.71
C GLU A 156 3.64 -5.32 -16.50
N SER A 157 3.02 -5.13 -15.33
CA SER A 157 1.95 -5.99 -14.86
C SER A 157 0.55 -5.49 -15.20
N PHE A 158 0.41 -4.22 -15.60
CA PHE A 158 -0.88 -3.59 -15.95
C PHE A 158 -0.91 -3.12 -17.41
N SER A 159 -1.93 -3.53 -18.16
CA SER A 159 -2.24 -2.99 -19.51
C SER A 159 -2.76 -1.57 -19.46
N HIS A 160 -3.50 -1.26 -18.39
CA HIS A 160 -4.05 0.05 -18.14
C HIS A 160 -3.92 0.39 -16.65
N ALA A 161 -3.45 1.59 -16.35
CA ALA A 161 -3.19 2.04 -15.00
C ALA A 161 -3.60 3.50 -14.86
N ASP A 162 -4.69 3.72 -14.12
CA ASP A 162 -5.28 5.04 -13.95
C ASP A 162 -5.23 5.50 -12.50
N ARG A 163 -4.70 6.72 -12.31
CA ARG A 163 -4.87 7.47 -11.07
C ARG A 163 -5.99 8.50 -11.28
N VAL A 164 -7.09 8.34 -10.54
CA VAL A 164 -8.30 9.15 -10.70
C VAL A 164 -8.56 10.02 -9.47
N ALA A 165 -9.64 10.81 -9.51
CA ALA A 165 -10.05 11.63 -8.38
C ALA A 165 -10.58 10.76 -7.23
N LEU A 166 -10.34 11.17 -5.98
CA LEU A 166 -10.82 10.47 -4.79
C LEU A 166 -12.33 10.19 -4.89
N GLY A 167 -12.73 8.93 -4.72
CA GLY A 167 -14.12 8.47 -4.81
C GLY A 167 -14.62 8.17 -6.24
N SER A 168 -13.84 8.40 -7.29
CA SER A 168 -14.25 8.10 -8.67
C SER A 168 -13.79 6.73 -9.18
N ALA A 169 -12.90 6.03 -8.46
CA ALA A 169 -12.34 4.74 -8.90
C ALA A 169 -13.40 3.69 -9.27
N PRO A 170 -14.48 3.45 -8.51
CA PRO A 170 -15.49 2.45 -8.89
C PRO A 170 -16.15 2.76 -10.24
N ARG A 171 -16.42 4.04 -10.53
CA ARG A 171 -17.07 4.46 -11.78
C ARG A 171 -16.14 4.26 -12.98
N THR A 172 -14.88 4.66 -12.86
CA THR A 172 -13.89 4.45 -13.93
C THR A 172 -13.66 2.96 -14.16
N ALA A 173 -13.45 2.20 -13.08
CA ALA A 173 -13.23 0.76 -13.16
C ALA A 173 -14.39 0.04 -13.85
N ALA A 174 -15.65 0.41 -13.58
CA ALA A 174 -16.82 -0.22 -14.21
C ALA A 174 -16.79 -0.23 -15.74
N GLY A 175 -16.15 0.76 -16.38
CA GLY A 175 -15.96 0.80 -17.83
C GLY A 175 -14.91 -0.20 -18.35
N GLU A 176 -13.90 -0.51 -17.52
CA GLU A 176 -12.74 -1.34 -17.86
C GLU A 176 -12.93 -2.83 -17.47
N LEU A 177 -13.69 -3.10 -16.41
CA LEU A 177 -13.95 -4.46 -15.89
C LEU A 177 -14.44 -5.47 -16.96
N PRO A 178 -15.28 -5.09 -17.96
CA PRO A 178 -15.71 -6.00 -19.02
C PRO A 178 -14.57 -6.50 -19.93
N ARG A 179 -13.38 -5.92 -19.88
CA ARG A 179 -12.21 -6.39 -20.65
C ARG A 179 -11.14 -7.03 -19.79
N ALA A 180 -10.99 -6.57 -18.54
CA ALA A 180 -9.99 -7.08 -17.62
C ALA A 180 -10.21 -8.55 -17.22
N ARG A 181 -9.14 -9.35 -17.34
CA ARG A 181 -8.99 -10.68 -16.71
C ARG A 181 -8.57 -10.56 -15.25
N PHE A 182 -7.81 -9.51 -14.91
CA PHE A 182 -7.47 -9.16 -13.55
C PHE A 182 -7.56 -7.64 -13.37
N ALA A 183 -8.32 -7.19 -12.39
CA ALA A 183 -8.48 -5.77 -12.10
C ALA A 183 -8.19 -5.48 -10.63
N VAL A 184 -7.47 -4.39 -10.37
CA VAL A 184 -7.28 -3.81 -9.04
C VAL A 184 -8.05 -2.49 -8.96
N VAL A 185 -8.94 -2.35 -7.98
CA VAL A 185 -9.64 -1.10 -7.66
C VAL A 185 -9.22 -0.67 -6.27
N HIS A 186 -8.48 0.43 -6.18
CA HIS A 186 -7.87 0.92 -4.96
C HIS A 186 -8.56 2.20 -4.49
N LEU A 187 -9.15 2.12 -3.30
CA LEU A 187 -9.97 3.15 -2.67
C LEU A 187 -9.23 3.69 -1.44
N GLY A 188 -8.87 4.97 -1.44
CA GLY A 188 -8.07 5.58 -0.37
C GLY A 188 -8.85 6.46 0.61
N ARG A 189 -10.18 6.52 0.53
CA ARG A 189 -10.97 7.44 1.36
C ARG A 189 -10.80 7.17 2.86
N VAL A 190 -10.80 5.89 3.25
CA VAL A 190 -10.68 5.46 4.65
C VAL A 190 -9.30 5.81 5.22
N ASP A 191 -8.23 5.43 4.52
CA ASP A 191 -6.85 5.82 4.85
C ASP A 191 -6.69 7.35 4.98
N LYS A 192 -7.22 8.12 4.02
CA LYS A 192 -7.15 9.59 4.07
C LYS A 192 -7.85 10.17 5.30
N ALA A 193 -9.01 9.65 5.67
CA ALA A 193 -9.70 10.08 6.88
C ALA A 193 -8.91 9.67 8.14
N GLY A 194 -8.35 8.46 8.15
CA GLY A 194 -7.50 7.97 9.24
C GLY A 194 -6.24 8.81 9.45
N HIS A 195 -5.59 9.24 8.38
CA HIS A 195 -4.46 10.17 8.44
C HIS A 195 -4.85 11.56 8.94
N ALA A 196 -6.02 12.07 8.57
CA ALA A 196 -6.47 13.41 8.92
C ALA A 196 -6.99 13.51 10.36
N ALA A 197 -7.75 12.51 10.82
CA ALA A 197 -8.52 12.57 12.06
C ALA A 197 -8.27 11.39 13.02
N GLY A 198 -7.55 10.35 12.59
CA GLY A 198 -7.27 9.15 13.37
C GLY A 198 -8.29 8.03 13.16
N ALA A 199 -7.87 6.77 13.34
CA ALA A 199 -8.70 5.59 13.08
C ALA A 199 -9.90 5.41 14.04
N LEU A 200 -9.94 6.16 15.14
CA LEU A 200 -11.05 6.15 16.11
C LEU A 200 -12.04 7.32 15.90
N SER A 201 -11.81 8.16 14.90
CA SER A 201 -12.62 9.37 14.67
C SER A 201 -13.94 9.07 13.98
N GLN A 202 -14.89 10.00 14.07
CA GLN A 202 -16.16 9.90 13.35
C GLN A 202 -15.94 9.99 11.83
N GLU A 203 -15.03 10.84 11.37
CA GLU A 203 -14.69 11.00 9.95
C GLU A 203 -14.15 9.72 9.33
N TYR A 204 -13.33 8.97 10.07
CA TYR A 204 -12.88 7.65 9.64
C TYR A 204 -14.04 6.65 9.52
N GLN A 205 -14.98 6.67 10.46
CA GLN A 205 -16.17 5.80 10.42
C GLN A 205 -17.13 6.17 9.29
N GLU A 206 -17.27 7.46 8.96
CA GLU A 206 -18.09 7.95 7.83
C GLU A 206 -17.42 7.74 6.47
N ALA A 207 -16.10 7.58 6.44
CA ALA A 207 -15.35 7.29 5.23
C ALA A 207 -15.40 5.82 4.80
N ALA A 208 -15.69 4.91 5.75
CA ALA A 208 -15.76 3.46 5.57
C ALA A 208 -17.14 3.00 5.08
#